data_AF-A0A2V3HPR1-F1
#
_entry.id   AF-A0A2V3HPR1-F1
#
_cell.length_a   1.000
_cell.length_b   1.000
_cell.length_c   1.000
_cell.angle_alpha   90.00
_cell.angle_beta   90.00
_cell.angle_gamma   90.00
#
_symmetry.space_group_name_H-M   'P 1'
#
loop_
_entity.id
_entity.type
_entity.pdbx_description
1 polymer ?
#
loop_
_entity_poly.entity_id
_entity_poly.type
_entity_poly.pdbx_seq_one_letter_code
_entity_poly.pdbx_strand_id
1 'polypeptide(L)'
;MEIPRTSDELLALIQDFGRETYPTLMAIIAIAVYSGFVFMFYRVLAKKDLLTLDLSKYADDFGGKVKKYLRSILFVVQYILVIPILIAFWTLVLAVILTLLSDSSDHARNALIATSVVGAVRILAYWTEDLSRDVAKMLPFAVLGVFLVGSTSVQWNEFEALMDNLPELARSFFSSLVLLAILEILLRITSTIRRVRRKRKRRRKMQGEIAQAVGRSVDDVRADTKDDGSLNYSADADAEEIQEAVEEAIGELLDDISDDVQGS
;
A
#
# COMPACT_ATOMS: atom_id res chain seq x y z
N MET A 1 27.39 47.69 -14.57
CA MET A 1 27.68 46.67 -15.59
C MET A 1 28.13 47.40 -16.84
N GLU A 2 29.39 47.26 -17.19
CA GLU A 2 29.90 47.73 -18.49
C GLU A 2 29.39 46.76 -19.56
N ILE A 3 28.84 47.31 -20.65
CA ILE A 3 28.29 46.52 -21.75
C ILE A 3 29.50 45.98 -22.56
N PRO A 4 29.62 44.66 -22.77
CA PRO A 4 30.77 44.08 -23.47
C PRO A 4 30.85 44.63 -24.90
N ARG A 5 32.04 45.08 -25.31
CA ARG A 5 32.30 45.72 -26.61
C ARG A 5 33.01 44.79 -27.59
N THR A 6 33.51 43.64 -27.14
CA THR A 6 34.23 42.65 -27.95
C THR A 6 33.67 41.24 -27.79
N SER A 7 33.89 40.37 -28.79
CA SER A 7 33.43 38.98 -28.78
C SER A 7 34.07 38.16 -27.64
N ASP A 8 35.30 38.50 -27.24
CA ASP A 8 36.03 37.82 -26.16
C ASP A 8 35.47 38.20 -24.78
N GLU A 9 35.11 39.47 -24.57
CA GLU A 9 34.39 39.91 -23.36
C GLU A 9 33.01 39.25 -23.24
N LEU A 10 32.32 39.05 -24.38
CA LEU A 10 31.02 38.40 -24.41
C LEU A 10 31.12 36.90 -24.12
N LEU A 11 32.17 36.22 -24.61
CA LEU A 11 32.46 34.82 -24.30
C LEU A 11 32.85 34.62 -22.83
N ALA A 12 33.69 35.51 -22.27
CA ALA A 12 34.05 35.49 -20.85
C ALA A 12 32.81 35.68 -19.96
N LEU A 13 31.93 36.63 -20.30
CA LEU A 13 30.68 36.86 -19.58
C LEU A 13 29.76 35.63 -19.59
N ILE A 14 29.64 34.94 -20.74
CA ILE A 14 28.84 33.70 -20.85
C ILE A 14 29.45 32.57 -20.02
N GLN A 15 30.78 32.45 -20.01
CA GLN A 15 31.49 31.41 -19.26
C GLN A 15 31.39 31.63 -17.75
N ASP A 16 31.52 32.88 -17.30
CA ASP A 16 31.35 33.26 -15.89
C ASP A 16 29.90 33.08 -15.45
N PHE A 17 28.93 33.53 -16.26
CA PHE A 17 27.52 33.27 -16.01
C PHE A 17 27.22 31.76 -15.90
N GLY A 18 27.81 30.95 -16.78
CA GLY A 18 27.68 29.49 -16.74
C GLY A 18 28.27 28.90 -15.46
N ARG A 19 29.45 29.37 -15.03
CA ARG A 19 30.11 28.89 -13.81
C ARG A 19 29.35 29.27 -12.54
N GLU A 20 28.80 30.48 -12.48
CA GLU A 20 28.01 30.97 -11.34
C GLU A 20 26.61 30.34 -11.29
N THR A 21 25.98 30.09 -12.45
CA THR A 21 24.62 29.56 -12.54
C THR A 21 24.57 28.03 -12.52
N TYR A 22 25.66 27.33 -12.86
CA TYR A 22 25.67 25.86 -12.87
C TYR A 22 25.29 25.23 -11.52
N PRO A 23 25.86 25.65 -10.36
CA PRO A 23 25.47 25.11 -9.07
C PRO A 23 23.99 25.34 -8.72
N THR A 24 23.44 26.51 -9.06
CA THR A 24 22.04 26.83 -8.79
C THR A 24 21.09 26.04 -9.69
N LEU A 25 21.45 25.86 -10.96
CA LEU A 25 20.70 25.00 -11.89
C LEU A 25 20.67 23.54 -11.39
N MET A 26 21.82 23.01 -10.94
CA MET A 26 21.90 21.66 -10.38
C MET A 26 21.07 21.53 -9.10
N ALA A 27 21.07 22.55 -8.23
CA ALA A 27 20.22 22.57 -7.04
C ALA A 27 18.72 22.58 -7.40
N ILE A 28 18.29 23.37 -8.39
CA ILE A 28 16.90 23.39 -8.87
C ILE A 28 16.47 21.99 -9.35
N ILE A 29 17.31 21.35 -10.18
CA ILE A 29 17.04 19.99 -10.69
C ILE A 29 16.97 18.98 -9.53
N ALA A 30 17.93 19.03 -8.59
CA ALA A 30 17.95 18.15 -7.43
C ALA A 30 16.71 18.30 -6.55
N ILE A 31 16.28 19.55 -6.28
CA ILE A 31 15.07 19.86 -5.51
C ILE A 31 13.83 19.33 -6.24
N ALA A 32 13.74 19.51 -7.56
CA ALA A 32 12.61 19.02 -8.34
C ALA A 32 12.52 17.49 -8.33
N VAL A 33 13.64 16.79 -8.55
CA VAL A 33 13.71 15.33 -8.49
C VAL A 33 13.37 14.81 -7.10
N TYR A 34 13.94 15.40 -6.05
CA TYR A 34 13.65 15.03 -4.66
C TYR A 34 12.17 15.26 -4.32
N SER A 35 11.60 16.39 -4.73
CA SER A 35 10.18 16.69 -4.50
C SER A 35 9.27 15.70 -5.23
N GLY A 36 9.63 15.29 -6.45
CA GLY A 36 8.94 14.23 -7.19
C GLY A 36 9.01 12.88 -6.46
N PHE A 37 10.18 12.54 -5.90
CA PHE A 37 10.34 11.35 -5.07
C PHE A 37 9.46 11.39 -3.81
N VAL A 38 9.51 12.49 -3.06
CA VAL A 38 8.66 12.72 -1.88
C VAL A 38 7.19 12.63 -2.23
N PHE A 39 6.80 13.16 -3.40
CA PHE A 39 5.44 13.09 -3.90
C PHE A 39 4.94 11.65 -4.05
N MET A 40 5.76 10.79 -4.63
CA MET A 40 5.46 9.37 -4.75
C MET A 40 5.45 8.67 -3.39
N PHE A 41 6.48 8.92 -2.58
CA PHE A 41 6.63 8.38 -1.22
C PHE A 41 5.37 8.61 -0.38
N TYR A 42 4.97 9.88 -0.20
CA TYR A 42 3.88 10.20 0.71
C TYR A 42 2.55 9.66 0.17
N ARG A 43 2.36 9.62 -1.15
CA ARG A 43 1.09 9.19 -1.76
C ARG A 43 0.91 7.70 -1.68
N VAL A 44 2.00 6.93 -1.74
CA VAL A 44 1.95 5.50 -1.45
C VAL A 44 1.66 5.34 0.03
N LEU A 45 2.51 5.91 0.89
CA LEU A 45 2.41 5.73 2.33
C LEU A 45 1.01 6.14 2.83
N ALA A 46 0.53 7.36 2.60
CA ALA A 46 -0.70 7.89 3.21
C ALA A 46 -2.03 7.15 2.88
N LYS A 47 -2.03 6.20 1.94
CA LYS A 47 -3.22 5.39 1.66
C LYS A 47 -3.50 4.41 2.79
N LYS A 48 -4.78 4.25 3.13
CA LYS A 48 -5.21 3.24 4.10
C LYS A 48 -4.97 1.82 3.57
N ASP A 49 -5.23 1.61 2.28
CA ASP A 49 -4.98 0.36 1.58
C ASP A 49 -3.88 0.61 0.54
N LEU A 50 -2.63 0.25 0.88
CA LEU A 50 -1.45 0.44 0.02
C LEU A 50 -1.55 -0.33 -1.30
N LEU A 51 -2.23 -1.49 -1.27
CA LEU A 51 -2.53 -2.32 -2.42
C LEU A 51 -4.04 -2.46 -2.56
N THR A 52 -4.59 -1.96 -3.67
CA THR A 52 -5.96 -2.23 -4.11
C THR A 52 -5.87 -3.35 -5.15
N LEU A 53 -6.02 -4.60 -4.73
CA LEU A 53 -5.85 -5.73 -5.64
C LEU A 53 -7.18 -6.43 -5.89
N ASP A 54 -7.43 -6.63 -7.17
CA ASP A 54 -8.55 -7.37 -7.74
C ASP A 54 -8.13 -8.83 -7.89
N LEU A 55 -8.31 -9.61 -6.82
CA LEU A 55 -7.96 -11.04 -6.78
C LEU A 55 -8.84 -11.92 -7.70
N SER A 56 -9.78 -11.33 -8.46
CA SER A 56 -10.61 -12.08 -9.42
C SER A 56 -9.78 -12.71 -10.52
N LYS A 57 -8.78 -11.99 -11.05
CA LYS A 57 -8.01 -12.39 -12.25
C LYS A 57 -7.08 -13.60 -12.09
N TYR A 58 -6.75 -13.99 -10.87
CA TYR A 58 -5.78 -15.07 -10.60
C TYR A 58 -6.43 -16.33 -10.01
N ALA A 59 -7.75 -16.30 -9.79
CA ALA A 59 -8.48 -17.40 -9.16
C ALA A 59 -9.39 -18.14 -10.17
N ASP A 60 -9.39 -17.76 -11.44
CA ASP A 60 -10.33 -18.31 -12.43
C ASP A 60 -9.96 -19.70 -12.95
N ASP A 61 -8.70 -20.13 -12.82
CA ASP A 61 -8.22 -21.44 -13.29
C ASP A 61 -8.41 -22.62 -12.31
N PHE A 62 -9.03 -22.41 -11.13
CA PHE A 62 -9.15 -23.47 -10.11
C PHE A 62 -10.61 -23.75 -9.72
N GLY A 63 -10.95 -25.03 -9.52
CA GLY A 63 -12.29 -25.50 -9.12
C GLY A 63 -12.77 -25.03 -7.74
N GLY A 64 -14.10 -25.02 -7.54
CA GLY A 64 -14.85 -24.20 -6.57
C GLY A 64 -14.34 -24.14 -5.12
N LYS A 65 -14.03 -25.29 -4.48
CA LYS A 65 -13.56 -25.31 -3.07
C LYS A 65 -12.10 -24.85 -2.92
N VAL A 66 -11.25 -25.20 -3.89
CA VAL A 66 -9.83 -24.79 -3.92
C VAL A 66 -9.70 -23.31 -4.24
N LYS A 67 -10.52 -22.80 -5.18
CA LYS A 67 -10.65 -21.37 -5.50
C LYS A 67 -10.89 -20.51 -4.26
N LYS A 68 -11.82 -20.95 -3.40
CA LYS A 68 -12.19 -20.24 -2.17
C LYS A 68 -11.06 -20.22 -1.14
N TYR A 69 -10.35 -21.33 -0.96
CA TYR A 69 -9.24 -21.43 -0.02
C TYR A 69 -8.01 -20.64 -0.50
N LEU A 70 -7.64 -20.79 -1.77
CA LEU A 70 -6.50 -20.09 -2.36
C LEU A 70 -6.72 -18.58 -2.38
N ARG A 71 -7.92 -18.11 -2.73
CA ARG A 71 -8.29 -16.68 -2.70
C ARG A 71 -8.22 -16.11 -1.28
N SER A 72 -8.61 -16.89 -0.27
CA SER A 72 -8.52 -16.50 1.13
C SER A 72 -7.06 -16.42 1.59
N ILE A 73 -6.22 -17.41 1.26
CA ILE A 73 -4.79 -17.41 1.60
C ILE A 73 -4.04 -16.28 0.91
N LEU A 74 -4.23 -16.09 -0.40
CA LEU A 74 -3.61 -14.99 -1.16
C LEU A 74 -3.96 -13.64 -0.54
N PHE A 75 -5.22 -13.46 -0.14
CA PHE A 75 -5.66 -12.27 0.57
C PHE A 75 -4.94 -12.11 1.92
N VAL A 76 -4.87 -13.17 2.73
CA VAL A 76 -4.20 -13.14 4.05
C VAL A 76 -2.70 -12.86 3.92
N VAL A 77 -1.99 -13.58 3.06
CA VAL A 77 -0.54 -13.44 2.83
C VAL A 77 -0.21 -12.03 2.36
N GLN A 78 -0.97 -11.49 1.39
CA GLN A 78 -0.71 -10.16 0.88
C GLN A 78 -0.94 -9.08 1.93
N TYR A 79 -2.03 -9.16 2.71
CA TYR A 79 -2.33 -8.14 3.72
C TYR A 79 -1.45 -8.25 4.98
N ILE A 80 -1.04 -9.47 5.38
CA ILE A 80 -0.23 -9.70 6.58
C ILE A 80 1.27 -9.53 6.32
N LEU A 81 1.77 -9.88 5.13
CA LEU A 81 3.20 -9.81 4.82
C LEU A 81 3.56 -8.63 3.91
N VAL A 82 2.90 -8.49 2.76
CA VAL A 82 3.32 -7.50 1.75
C VAL A 82 3.13 -6.08 2.25
N ILE A 83 2.04 -5.79 2.98
CA ILE A 83 1.78 -4.44 3.50
C ILE A 83 2.82 -4.04 4.56
N PRO A 84 3.11 -4.83 5.61
CA PRO A 84 4.19 -4.50 6.53
C PRO A 84 5.56 -4.38 5.87
N ILE A 85 5.86 -5.18 4.84
CA ILE A 85 7.11 -5.06 4.06
C ILE A 85 7.16 -3.73 3.30
N LEU A 86 6.05 -3.30 2.69
CA LEU A 86 6.00 -2.00 2.01
C LEU A 86 6.15 -0.84 3.00
N ILE A 87 5.49 -0.92 4.17
CA ILE A 87 5.66 0.06 5.24
C ILE A 87 7.12 0.08 5.71
N ALA A 88 7.71 -1.10 5.92
CA ALA A 88 9.11 -1.26 6.30
C ALA A 88 10.05 -0.57 5.32
N PHE A 89 9.91 -0.89 4.03
CA PHE A 89 10.71 -0.29 2.97
C PHE A 89 10.66 1.24 3.02
N TRP A 90 9.47 1.83 3.13
CA TRP A 90 9.34 3.28 3.21
C TRP A 90 9.86 3.88 4.52
N THR A 91 9.70 3.19 5.65
CA THR A 91 10.32 3.59 6.92
C THR A 91 11.84 3.57 6.82
N LEU A 92 12.42 2.59 6.13
CA LEU A 92 13.87 2.49 5.94
C LEU A 92 14.38 3.68 5.14
N VAL A 93 13.72 4.00 4.02
CA VAL A 93 14.04 5.18 3.22
C VAL A 93 14.04 6.43 4.11
N LEU A 94 13.01 6.61 4.93
CA LEU A 94 12.90 7.77 5.82
C LEU A 94 14.01 7.79 6.88
N ALA A 95 14.32 6.63 7.48
CA ALA A 95 15.38 6.50 8.46
C ALA A 95 16.76 6.79 7.86
N VAL A 96 17.04 6.30 6.64
CA VAL A 96 18.28 6.60 5.91
C VAL A 96 18.39 8.10 5.63
N ILE A 97 17.33 8.72 5.11
CA ILE A 97 17.29 10.17 4.87
C ILE A 97 17.58 10.94 6.17
N LEU A 98 16.94 10.55 7.28
CA LEU A 98 17.16 11.19 8.58
C LEU A 98 18.58 10.99 9.11
N THR A 99 19.15 9.80 8.95
CA THR A 99 20.52 9.52 9.41
C THR A 99 21.55 10.28 8.61
N LEU A 100 21.40 10.38 7.29
CA LEU A 100 22.32 11.16 6.45
C LEU A 100 22.28 12.67 6.73
N LEU A 101 21.24 13.15 7.41
CA LEU A 101 21.00 14.58 7.65
C LEU A 101 21.03 14.95 9.13
N SER A 102 21.27 13.98 10.00
CA SER A 102 21.43 14.21 11.42
C SER A 102 22.91 14.23 11.75
N ASP A 103 23.38 15.31 12.38
CA ASP A 103 24.72 15.38 12.97
C ASP A 103 24.88 14.45 14.20
N SER A 104 23.89 13.59 14.49
CA SER A 104 23.91 12.68 15.63
C SER A 104 24.35 11.27 15.24
N SER A 105 25.34 10.75 15.96
CA SER A 105 25.83 9.37 15.85
C SER A 105 24.84 8.31 16.36
N ASP A 106 23.68 8.72 16.89
CA ASP A 106 22.65 7.81 17.39
C ASP A 106 21.71 7.39 16.26
N HIS A 107 22.20 6.46 15.44
CA HIS A 107 21.46 5.90 14.31
C HIS A 107 20.19 5.15 14.75
N ALA A 108 20.18 4.59 15.97
CA ALA A 108 19.00 3.92 16.53
C ALA A 108 17.86 4.91 16.79
N ARG A 109 18.18 6.11 17.32
CA ARG A 109 17.20 7.18 17.53
C ARG A 109 16.57 7.66 16.22
N ASN A 110 17.33 7.78 15.14
CA ASN A 110 16.80 8.18 13.84
C ASN A 110 15.81 7.15 13.28
N ALA A 111 16.09 5.85 13.45
CA ALA A 111 15.15 4.78 13.09
C ALA A 111 13.85 4.86 13.93
N LEU A 112 13.94 5.18 15.23
CA LEU A 112 12.77 5.36 16.08
C LEU A 112 11.92 6.58 15.69
N ILE A 113 12.56 7.70 15.32
CA ILE A 113 11.87 8.91 14.83
C ILE A 113 11.13 8.58 13.52
N ALA A 114 11.81 7.96 12.56
CA ALA A 114 11.20 7.53 11.31
C ALA A 114 9.99 6.62 11.58
N THR A 115 10.14 5.64 12.47
CA THR A 115 9.08 4.70 12.84
C THR A 115 7.89 5.39 13.49
N SER A 116 8.13 6.34 14.39
CA SER A 116 7.08 7.12 15.05
C SER A 116 6.27 7.94 14.06
N VAL A 117 6.96 8.56 13.09
CA VAL A 117 6.33 9.37 12.04
C VAL A 117 5.53 8.47 11.10
N VAL A 118 6.10 7.37 10.62
CA VAL A 118 5.38 6.43 9.76
C VAL A 118 4.17 5.82 10.48
N GLY A 119 4.32 5.49 11.77
CA GLY A 119 3.22 5.01 12.61
C GLY A 119 2.10 6.02 12.76
N ALA A 120 2.43 7.31 13.00
CA ALA A 120 1.44 8.38 13.04
C ALA A 120 0.71 8.52 11.69
N VAL A 121 1.45 8.50 10.58
CA VAL A 121 0.87 8.51 9.22
C VAL A 121 -0.06 7.30 9.01
N ARG A 122 0.31 6.09 9.46
CA ARG A 122 -0.55 4.89 9.39
C ARG A 122 -1.87 5.15 10.11
N ILE A 123 -1.82 5.57 11.37
CA ILE A 123 -3.01 5.81 12.19
C ILE A 123 -3.94 6.81 11.51
N LEU A 124 -3.36 7.91 10.99
CA LEU A 124 -4.11 8.95 10.28
C LEU A 124 -4.73 8.46 8.97
N ALA A 125 -4.10 7.52 8.26
CA ALA A 125 -4.64 6.96 7.02
C ALA A 125 -5.99 6.23 7.27
N TYR A 126 -6.15 5.64 8.46
CA TYR A 126 -7.43 5.02 8.87
C TYR A 126 -8.48 6.03 9.33
N TRP A 127 -8.10 7.28 9.57
CA TRP A 127 -9.00 8.37 9.89
C TRP A 127 -9.38 9.17 8.64
N THR A 128 -8.41 9.84 8.02
CA THR A 128 -8.55 10.60 6.77
C THR A 128 -7.24 10.53 5.98
N GLU A 129 -7.32 10.05 4.74
CA GLU A 129 -6.14 9.92 3.87
C GLU A 129 -5.50 11.27 3.55
N ASP A 130 -6.29 12.35 3.48
CA ASP A 130 -5.77 13.70 3.23
C ASP A 130 -4.90 14.22 4.39
N LEU A 131 -5.30 13.96 5.64
CA LEU A 131 -4.49 14.35 6.79
C LEU A 131 -3.22 13.50 6.89
N SER A 132 -3.33 12.20 6.61
CA SER A 132 -2.18 11.31 6.53
C SER A 132 -1.18 11.78 5.47
N ARG A 133 -1.69 12.26 4.32
CA ARG A 133 -0.89 12.81 3.22
C ARG A 133 -0.13 14.05 3.65
N ASP A 134 -0.80 14.96 4.36
CA ASP A 134 -0.20 16.20 4.83
C ASP A 134 0.88 15.94 5.89
N VAL A 135 0.67 14.99 6.79
CA VAL A 135 1.70 14.63 7.78
C VAL A 135 2.87 13.89 7.15
N ALA A 136 2.61 12.98 6.20
CA ALA A 136 3.67 12.18 5.56
C ALA A 136 4.64 13.03 4.73
N LYS A 137 4.17 14.11 4.10
CA LYS A 137 5.02 15.02 3.31
C LYS A 137 5.82 16.00 4.18
N MET A 138 5.36 16.30 5.40
CA MET A 138 6.00 17.30 6.27
C MET A 138 7.44 16.94 6.59
N LEU A 139 7.72 15.69 6.97
CA LEU A 139 9.06 15.32 7.41
C LEU A 139 10.09 15.38 6.27
N PRO A 140 9.86 14.75 5.10
CA PRO A 140 10.82 14.84 3.99
C PRO A 140 11.04 16.27 3.49
N PHE A 141 10.00 17.12 3.46
CA PHE A 141 10.18 18.52 3.08
C PHE A 141 10.87 19.36 4.14
N ALA A 142 10.60 19.12 5.43
CA ALA A 142 11.34 19.77 6.51
C ALA A 142 12.82 19.43 6.44
N VAL A 143 13.11 18.16 6.18
CA VAL A 143 14.47 17.65 6.01
C VAL A 143 15.16 18.27 4.80
N LEU A 144 14.47 18.39 3.65
CA LEU A 144 14.99 19.14 2.50
C LEU A 144 15.27 20.60 2.85
N GLY A 145 14.38 21.25 3.60
CA GLY A 145 14.56 22.63 4.03
C GLY A 145 15.81 22.80 4.91
N VAL A 146 16.02 21.90 5.87
CA VAL A 146 17.23 21.88 6.72
C VAL A 146 18.47 21.62 5.88
N PHE A 147 18.43 20.69 4.93
CA PHE A 147 19.55 20.40 4.03
C PHE A 147 19.94 21.59 3.13
N LEU A 148 18.97 22.35 2.64
CA LEU A 148 19.22 23.51 1.76
C LEU A 148 19.76 24.73 2.52
N VAL A 149 19.42 24.87 3.81
CA VAL A 149 19.81 26.03 4.63
C VAL A 149 21.04 25.74 5.49
N GLY A 150 21.20 24.49 5.93
CA GLY A 150 22.30 24.06 6.78
C GLY A 150 23.59 23.91 6.01
N SER A 151 24.72 24.03 6.71
CA SER A 151 26.04 23.60 6.22
C SER A 151 26.21 22.08 6.21
N THR A 152 25.13 21.34 6.50
CA THR A 152 25.05 19.87 6.55
C THR A 152 25.27 19.30 5.15
N SER A 153 26.53 19.22 4.76
CA SER A 153 26.96 18.50 3.57
C SER A 153 27.04 17.02 3.93
N VAL A 154 26.33 16.17 3.19
CA VAL A 154 26.43 14.72 3.37
C VAL A 154 27.86 14.32 3.04
N GLN A 155 28.65 13.97 4.06
CA GLN A 155 30.03 13.52 3.88
C GLN A 155 30.04 12.02 3.62
N TRP A 156 31.00 11.56 2.82
CA TRP A 156 31.21 10.13 2.57
C TRP A 156 31.48 9.35 3.88
N ASN A 157 32.06 10.00 4.88
CA ASN A 157 32.32 9.41 6.19
C ASN A 157 31.04 8.99 6.94
N GLU A 158 29.92 9.70 6.73
CA GLU A 158 28.63 9.35 7.33
C GLU A 158 28.05 8.06 6.73
N PHE A 159 28.32 7.82 5.44
CA PHE A 159 27.92 6.57 4.78
C PHE A 159 28.75 5.37 5.29
N GLU A 160 30.05 5.59 5.53
CA GLU A 160 30.94 4.57 6.09
C GLU A 160 30.53 4.22 7.53
N ALA A 161 30.27 5.23 8.37
CA ALA A 161 29.75 5.04 9.72
C ALA A 161 28.39 4.33 9.74
N LEU A 162 27.50 4.62 8.78
CA LEU A 162 26.23 3.91 8.60
C LEU A 162 26.44 2.43 8.26
N MET A 163 27.44 2.11 7.43
CA MET A 163 27.74 0.75 7.00
C MET A 163 28.35 -0.06 8.14
N ASP A 164 29.22 0.55 8.95
CA ASP A 164 29.84 -0.07 10.10
C ASP A 164 28.82 -0.38 11.22
N ASN A 165 27.82 0.50 11.39
CA ASN A 165 26.74 0.33 12.38
C ASN A 165 25.49 -0.38 11.81
N LEU A 166 25.56 -0.94 10.59
CA LEU A 166 24.45 -1.61 9.94
C LEU A 166 23.81 -2.73 10.80
N PRO A 167 24.57 -3.57 11.53
CA PRO A 167 23.96 -4.63 12.34
C PRO A 167 23.08 -4.09 13.49
N GLU A 168 23.50 -3.00 14.13
CA GLU A 168 22.75 -2.36 15.20
C GLU A 168 21.53 -1.62 14.66
N LEU A 169 21.71 -0.89 13.54
CA LEU A 169 20.62 -0.26 12.81
C LEU A 169 19.56 -1.29 12.39
N ALA A 170 19.98 -2.43 11.85
CA ALA A 170 19.10 -3.51 11.42
C ALA A 170 18.29 -4.10 12.57
N ARG A 171 18.88 -4.24 13.77
CA ARG A 171 18.16 -4.70 14.97
C ARG A 171 17.10 -3.71 15.41
N SER A 172 17.46 -2.42 15.53
CA SER A 172 16.51 -1.36 15.91
C SER A 172 15.38 -1.20 14.87
N PHE A 173 15.75 -1.25 13.60
CA PHE A 173 14.82 -1.23 12.48
C PHE A 173 13.88 -2.43 12.51
N PHE A 174 14.38 -3.65 12.72
CA PHE A 174 13.55 -4.86 12.82
C PHE A 174 12.55 -4.78 13.99
N SER A 175 12.99 -4.32 15.16
CA SER A 175 12.08 -4.08 16.30
C SER A 175 10.97 -3.09 15.94
N SER A 176 11.35 -2.01 15.25
CA SER A 176 10.42 -1.02 14.72
C SER A 176 9.46 -1.58 13.67
N LEU A 177 9.91 -2.52 12.83
CA LEU A 177 9.06 -3.22 11.86
C LEU A 177 8.01 -4.07 12.53
N VAL A 178 8.40 -4.84 13.56
CA VAL A 178 7.45 -5.65 14.33
C VAL A 178 6.39 -4.75 14.96
N LEU A 179 6.78 -3.61 15.51
CA LEU A 179 5.84 -2.63 16.05
C LEU A 179 4.86 -2.10 14.99
N LEU A 180 5.36 -1.68 13.82
CA LEU A 180 4.51 -1.19 12.73
C LEU A 180 3.59 -2.28 12.17
N ALA A 181 4.07 -3.52 12.10
CA ALA A 181 3.26 -4.67 11.69
C ALA A 181 2.10 -4.92 12.68
N ILE A 182 2.39 -4.92 13.99
CA ILE A 182 1.36 -5.04 15.03
C ILE A 182 0.35 -3.89 14.92
N LEU A 183 0.84 -2.65 14.81
CA LEU A 183 -0.01 -1.47 14.66
C LEU A 183 -0.94 -1.60 13.44
N GLU A 184 -0.39 -1.98 12.28
CA GLU A 184 -1.15 -2.15 11.04
C GLU A 184 -2.24 -3.21 11.20
N ILE A 185 -1.93 -4.35 11.82
CA ILE A 185 -2.90 -5.42 12.09
C ILE A 185 -4.03 -4.91 13.01
N LEU A 186 -3.69 -4.20 14.09
CA LEU A 186 -4.68 -3.64 15.02
C LEU A 186 -5.62 -2.63 14.34
N LEU A 187 -5.07 -1.75 13.50
CA LEU A 187 -5.85 -0.78 12.73
C LEU A 187 -6.77 -1.48 11.72
N ARG A 188 -6.29 -2.53 11.04
CA ARG A 188 -7.11 -3.34 10.11
C ARG A 188 -8.26 -4.03 10.82
N ILE A 189 -8.01 -4.69 11.95
CA ILE A 189 -9.04 -5.35 12.76
C ILE A 189 -10.10 -4.31 13.21
N THR A 190 -9.64 -3.19 13.77
CA THR A 190 -10.54 -2.13 14.27
C THR A 190 -11.41 -1.56 13.15
N SER A 191 -10.82 -1.27 11.98
CA SER A 191 -11.54 -0.72 10.83
C SER A 191 -12.56 -1.71 10.26
N THR A 192 -12.22 -3.01 10.23
CA THR A 192 -13.09 -4.09 9.78
C THR A 192 -14.27 -4.27 10.71
N ILE A 193 -14.03 -4.32 12.03
CA ILE A 193 -15.10 -4.39 13.04
C ILE A 193 -16.04 -3.19 12.92
N ARG A 194 -15.51 -1.97 12.80
CA ARG A 194 -16.34 -0.76 12.62
C ARG A 194 -17.19 -0.85 11.35
N ARG A 195 -16.62 -1.31 10.23
CA ARG A 195 -17.34 -1.50 8.96
C ARG A 195 -18.47 -2.52 9.09
N VAL A 196 -18.21 -3.67 9.71
CA VAL A 196 -19.20 -4.72 9.94
C VAL A 196 -20.32 -4.24 10.86
N ARG A 197 -19.99 -3.56 11.97
CA ARG A 197 -20.99 -2.99 12.89
C ARG A 197 -21.89 -1.97 12.20
N ARG A 198 -21.32 -1.07 11.37
CA ARG A 198 -22.11 -0.10 10.58
C ARG A 198 -23.05 -0.78 9.59
N LYS A 199 -22.56 -1.79 8.85
CA LYS A 199 -23.40 -2.59 7.92
C LYS A 199 -24.53 -3.31 8.66
N ARG A 200 -24.23 -3.96 9.80
CA ARG A 200 -25.24 -4.62 10.64
C ARG A 200 -26.31 -3.63 11.13
N LYS A 201 -25.92 -2.43 11.56
CA LYS A 201 -26.86 -1.39 12.01
C LYS A 201 -27.78 -0.93 10.86
N ARG A 202 -27.23 -0.72 9.65
CA ARG A 202 -28.03 -0.36 8.46
C ARG A 202 -29.02 -1.46 8.07
N ARG A 203 -28.57 -2.72 8.03
CA ARG A 203 -29.44 -3.87 7.74
C ARG A 203 -30.60 -3.98 8.73
N ARG A 204 -30.33 -3.81 10.04
CA ARG A 204 -31.39 -3.82 11.07
C ARG A 204 -32.42 -2.71 10.88
N LYS A 205 -31.99 -1.51 10.47
CA LYS A 205 -32.92 -0.41 10.15
C LYS A 205 -33.80 -0.75 8.95
N MET A 206 -33.20 -1.20 7.86
CA MET A 206 -33.91 -1.60 6.64
C MET A 206 -34.91 -2.73 6.89
N GLN A 207 -34.53 -3.75 7.69
CA GLN A 207 -35.45 -4.83 8.08
C GLN A 207 -36.64 -4.31 8.90
N GLY A 208 -36.42 -3.30 9.76
CA GLY A 208 -37.50 -2.65 10.50
C GLY A 208 -38.45 -1.84 9.61
N GLU A 209 -37.90 -1.12 8.62
CA GLU A 209 -38.70 -0.36 7.64
C GLU A 209 -39.55 -1.30 6.76
N ILE A 210 -38.98 -2.42 6.31
CA ILE A 210 -39.72 -3.44 5.54
C ILE A 210 -40.81 -4.09 6.38
N ALA A 211 -40.52 -4.44 7.64
CA ALA A 211 -41.50 -5.00 8.56
C ALA A 211 -42.71 -4.07 8.76
N GLN A 212 -42.46 -2.77 8.92
CA GLN A 212 -43.53 -1.76 9.01
C GLN A 212 -44.34 -1.63 7.71
N ALA A 213 -43.67 -1.64 6.55
CA ALA A 213 -44.33 -1.51 5.25
C ALA A 213 -45.21 -2.73 4.91
N VAL A 214 -44.78 -3.94 5.29
CA VAL A 214 -45.48 -5.20 5.00
C VAL A 214 -46.43 -5.60 6.14
N GLY A 215 -46.40 -4.89 7.28
CA GLY A 215 -47.22 -5.23 8.45
C GLY A 215 -46.84 -6.56 9.11
N ARG A 216 -45.61 -7.05 8.89
CA ARG A 216 -45.09 -8.32 9.41
C ARG A 216 -44.07 -8.09 10.52
N SER A 217 -43.76 -9.13 11.30
CA SER A 217 -42.71 -9.05 12.32
C SER A 217 -41.33 -8.91 11.68
N VAL A 218 -40.42 -8.21 12.36
CA VAL A 218 -39.00 -8.09 11.95
C VAL A 218 -38.31 -9.45 11.89
N ASP A 219 -38.74 -10.40 12.72
CA ASP A 219 -38.18 -11.75 12.77
C ASP A 219 -38.60 -12.57 11.54
N ASP A 220 -39.83 -12.40 11.04
CA ASP A 220 -40.31 -13.05 9.82
C ASP A 220 -39.54 -12.54 8.59
N VAL A 221 -39.41 -11.20 8.47
CA VAL A 221 -38.63 -10.58 7.39
C VAL A 221 -37.17 -11.06 7.44
N ARG A 222 -36.60 -11.23 8.63
CA ARG A 222 -35.23 -11.74 8.78
C ARG A 222 -35.12 -13.21 8.37
N ALA A 223 -36.10 -14.04 8.69
CA ALA A 223 -36.13 -15.45 8.30
C ALA A 223 -36.16 -15.56 6.76
N ASP A 224 -37.09 -14.85 6.12
CA ASP A 224 -37.23 -14.80 4.66
C ASP A 224 -35.94 -14.30 3.98
N THR A 225 -35.33 -13.21 4.48
CA THR A 225 -34.05 -12.70 3.92
C THR A 225 -32.90 -13.70 4.07
N LYS A 226 -32.93 -14.56 5.08
CA LYS A 226 -31.89 -15.57 5.32
C LYS A 226 -32.10 -16.77 4.40
N ASP A 227 -33.35 -17.14 4.16
CA ASP A 227 -33.76 -18.24 3.29
C ASP A 227 -33.47 -17.93 1.81
N ASP A 228 -33.86 -16.75 1.33
CA ASP A 228 -33.51 -16.25 -0.02
C ASP A 228 -31.99 -16.23 -0.22
N GLY A 229 -31.25 -15.90 0.84
CA GLY A 229 -29.80 -15.94 0.86
C GLY A 229 -29.26 -17.36 0.65
N SER A 230 -29.79 -18.36 1.36
CA SER A 230 -29.38 -19.77 1.18
C SER A 230 -29.76 -20.31 -0.19
N LEU A 231 -30.96 -20.00 -0.70
CA LEU A 231 -31.42 -20.43 -2.02
C LEU A 231 -30.51 -19.93 -3.14
N ASN A 232 -30.02 -18.70 -3.04
CA ASN A 232 -29.11 -18.15 -4.05
C ASN A 232 -27.69 -18.77 -3.99
N TYR A 233 -27.25 -19.24 -2.82
CA TYR A 233 -25.96 -19.95 -2.68
C TYR A 233 -26.06 -21.43 -3.03
N SER A 234 -27.21 -22.07 -2.84
CA SER A 234 -27.44 -23.44 -3.28
C SER A 234 -27.62 -23.51 -4.79
N ALA A 235 -28.32 -22.54 -5.40
CA ALA A 235 -28.50 -22.49 -6.86
C ALA A 235 -27.17 -22.39 -7.65
N ASP A 236 -26.16 -21.67 -7.14
CA ASP A 236 -24.83 -21.60 -7.75
C ASP A 236 -24.06 -22.93 -7.61
N ALA A 237 -24.23 -23.64 -6.50
CA ALA A 237 -23.60 -24.94 -6.27
C ALA A 237 -24.25 -26.05 -7.11
N ASP A 238 -25.57 -26.04 -7.21
CA ASP A 238 -26.34 -26.98 -8.03
C ASP A 238 -26.04 -26.75 -9.53
N ALA A 239 -25.81 -25.50 -9.95
CA ALA A 239 -25.42 -25.19 -11.32
C ALA A 239 -24.02 -25.71 -11.68
N GLU A 240 -23.04 -25.62 -10.77
CA GLU A 240 -21.70 -26.22 -10.95
C GLU A 240 -21.79 -27.76 -11.04
N GLU A 241 -22.59 -28.40 -10.18
CA GLU A 241 -22.76 -29.86 -10.14
C GLU A 241 -23.46 -30.38 -11.41
N ILE A 242 -24.47 -29.67 -11.93
CA ILE A 242 -25.12 -30.01 -13.19
C ILE A 242 -24.16 -29.84 -14.37
N GLN A 243 -23.30 -28.82 -14.36
CA GLN A 243 -22.33 -28.60 -15.43
C GLN A 243 -21.26 -29.70 -15.46
N GLU A 244 -20.78 -30.14 -14.29
CA GLU A 244 -19.82 -31.24 -14.15
C GLU A 244 -20.43 -32.58 -14.63
N ALA A 245 -21.68 -32.87 -14.23
CA ALA A 245 -22.39 -34.07 -14.69
C ALA A 245 -22.68 -34.07 -16.20
N VAL A 246 -22.92 -32.89 -16.80
CA VAL A 246 -23.11 -32.75 -18.25
C VAL A 246 -21.80 -32.93 -19.01
N GLU A 247 -20.68 -32.42 -18.49
CA GLU A 247 -19.36 -32.64 -19.10
C GLU A 247 -18.92 -34.10 -19.03
N GLU A 248 -19.20 -34.78 -17.91
CA GLU A 248 -18.93 -36.22 -17.74
C GLU A 248 -19.77 -37.06 -18.73
N ALA A 249 -21.07 -36.78 -18.83
CA ALA A 249 -21.96 -37.47 -19.77
C ALA A 249 -21.59 -37.21 -21.24
N ILE A 250 -21.14 -35.99 -21.58
CA ILE A 250 -20.64 -35.67 -22.93
C ILE A 250 -19.31 -36.38 -23.20
N GLY A 251 -18.44 -36.51 -22.18
CA GLY A 251 -17.19 -37.26 -22.26
C GLY A 251 -17.42 -38.74 -22.55
N GLU A 252 -18.30 -39.40 -21.79
CA GLU A 252 -18.67 -40.80 -22.05
C GLU A 252 -19.27 -41.00 -23.45
N LEU A 253 -20.14 -40.08 -23.90
CA LEU A 253 -20.73 -40.14 -25.24
C LEU A 253 -19.70 -39.97 -26.37
N LEU A 254 -18.66 -39.17 -26.16
CA LEU A 254 -17.60 -38.97 -27.16
C LEU A 254 -16.62 -40.15 -27.19
N ASP A 255 -16.36 -40.79 -26.05
CA ASP A 255 -15.53 -42.00 -25.98
C ASP A 255 -16.24 -43.20 -26.62
N ASP A 256 -17.54 -43.39 -26.38
CA ASP A 256 -18.37 -44.43 -27.03
C ASP A 256 -18.43 -44.25 -28.57
N ILE A 257 -18.46 -43.01 -29.07
CA ILE A 257 -18.42 -42.73 -30.51
C ILE A 257 -17.02 -42.99 -31.10
N SER A 258 -15.95 -42.89 -30.30
CA SER A 258 -14.57 -43.09 -30.76
C SER A 258 -14.21 -44.58 -30.90
N ASP A 259 -14.77 -45.45 -30.06
CA ASP A 259 -14.54 -46.88 -30.09
C ASP A 259 -15.29 -47.59 -31.24
N ASP A 260 -16.47 -47.11 -31.62
CA ASP A 260 -17.22 -47.62 -32.79
C ASP A 260 -16.56 -47.26 -34.14
N VAL A 261 -15.71 -46.23 -34.19
CA VAL A 261 -15.02 -45.80 -35.42
C VAL A 261 -13.66 -46.51 -35.62
N GLN A 262 -13.05 -47.08 -34.57
CA GLN A 262 -11.82 -47.86 -34.69
C GLN A 262 -12.05 -49.38 -34.85
N GLY A 263 -13.31 -49.84 -34.73
CA GLY A 263 -13.70 -51.25 -34.85
C GLY A 263 -14.22 -51.71 -36.22
N SER A 264 -14.24 -50.85 -37.26
CA SER A 264 -14.72 -51.17 -38.61
C SER A 264 -13.62 -51.20 -39.67
#